data_AF-A0A2G0E6D2-F1
#
_entry.id   AF-A0A2G0E6D2-F1
#
_cell.length_a   1.000
_cell.length_b   1.000
_cell.length_c   1.000
_cell.angle_alpha   90.00
_cell.angle_beta   90.00
_cell.angle_gamma   90.00
#
_symmetry.space_group_name_H-M   'P 1'
#
loop_
_entity.id
_entity.type
_entity.pdbx_description
1 polymer ?
#
loop_
_entity_poly.entity_id
_entity_poly.type
_entity_poly.pdbx_seq_one_letter_code
_entity_poly.pdbx_strand_id
1 'polypeptide(L)'
;GGQELRVTLPTKVKANVSGDVYNSAEQNTFGQRIKTNTVVNHIPKVNPKKDVVIKVGDKQSQNGATIKLGEKFFYEFTSSDIPAEYAGVVEEWSINDKLDVKHDKFSGQWSVFANSAFVLADGTKVNKGDDISKLFTMTFDKGVVKITASQAFLDA
;
A
#
# COMPACT_ATOMS: atom_id res chain seq x y z
N GLY A 1 -3.62 -37.00 -35.15
CA GLY A 1 -4.49 -36.11 -34.35
C GLY A 1 -4.39 -36.50 -32.89
N GLY A 2 -4.68 -35.58 -31.96
CA GLY A 2 -4.54 -35.83 -30.51
C GLY A 2 -3.47 -34.99 -29.81
N GLN A 3 -3.16 -33.80 -30.31
CA GLN A 3 -2.26 -32.88 -29.63
C GLN A 3 -3.04 -31.98 -28.68
N GLU A 4 -2.55 -31.88 -27.45
CA GLU A 4 -2.92 -30.82 -26.51
C GLU A 4 -2.27 -29.52 -26.96
N LEU A 5 -3.06 -28.43 -27.01
CA LEU A 5 -2.57 -27.11 -27.35
C LEU A 5 -2.49 -26.26 -26.08
N ARG A 6 -1.33 -25.66 -25.84
CA ARG A 6 -1.14 -24.67 -24.78
C ARG A 6 -1.33 -23.27 -25.35
N VAL A 7 -2.32 -22.54 -24.85
CA VAL A 7 -2.63 -21.16 -25.24
C VAL A 7 -2.32 -20.23 -24.07
N THR A 8 -1.56 -19.18 -24.31
CA THR A 8 -1.21 -18.17 -23.31
C THR A 8 -1.83 -16.82 -23.68
N LEU A 9 -2.44 -16.15 -22.70
CA LEU A 9 -3.09 -14.85 -22.88
C LEU A 9 -2.54 -13.86 -21.84
N PRO A 10 -1.60 -12.97 -22.21
CA PRO A 10 -1.11 -11.97 -21.29
C PRO A 10 -2.23 -10.94 -21.02
N THR A 11 -2.46 -10.64 -19.74
CA THR A 11 -3.44 -9.64 -19.30
C THR A 11 -2.84 -8.75 -18.21
N LYS A 12 -3.42 -7.56 -18.05
CA LYS A 12 -3.01 -6.59 -17.02
C LYS A 12 -4.25 -6.08 -16.30
N VAL A 13 -4.18 -6.03 -14.96
CA VAL A 13 -5.20 -5.39 -14.13
C VAL A 13 -5.27 -3.89 -14.47
N LYS A 14 -6.49 -3.34 -14.59
CA LYS A 14 -6.69 -1.91 -14.86
C LYS A 14 -6.23 -1.07 -13.66
N ALA A 15 -5.89 0.20 -13.89
CA ALA A 15 -5.63 1.12 -12.79
C ALA A 15 -6.91 1.38 -11.97
N ASN A 16 -6.76 1.62 -10.66
CA ASN A 16 -7.82 2.06 -9.74
C ASN A 16 -9.02 1.11 -9.61
N VAL A 17 -8.82 -0.20 -9.74
CA VAL A 17 -9.85 -1.21 -9.43
C VAL A 17 -9.44 -2.05 -8.21
N SER A 18 -10.42 -2.59 -7.50
CA SER A 18 -10.24 -3.52 -6.38
C SER A 18 -11.31 -4.61 -6.44
N GLY A 19 -11.09 -5.73 -5.78
CA GLY A 19 -12.01 -6.88 -5.75
C GLY A 19 -11.51 -8.06 -6.56
N ASP A 20 -12.41 -8.99 -6.84
CA ASP A 20 -12.07 -10.27 -7.47
C ASP A 20 -12.11 -10.19 -8.99
N VAL A 21 -11.10 -10.77 -9.63
CA VAL A 21 -11.06 -11.00 -11.08
C VAL A 21 -11.34 -12.46 -11.32
N TYR A 22 -12.40 -12.73 -12.08
CA TYR A 22 -12.79 -14.08 -12.49
C TYR A 22 -12.46 -14.27 -13.96
N ASN A 23 -11.85 -15.41 -14.31
CA ASN A 23 -11.63 -15.79 -15.71
C ASN A 23 -11.98 -17.25 -15.96
N SER A 24 -12.71 -17.52 -17.04
CA SER A 24 -13.05 -18.85 -17.53
C SER A 24 -13.12 -18.82 -19.05
N ALA A 25 -12.81 -19.94 -19.72
CA ALA A 25 -12.87 -20.07 -21.17
C ALA A 25 -13.88 -21.16 -21.59
N GLU A 26 -14.17 -21.22 -22.89
CA GLU A 26 -14.95 -22.29 -23.52
C GLU A 26 -14.17 -22.84 -24.71
N GLN A 27 -14.06 -24.16 -24.79
CA GLN A 27 -13.48 -24.85 -25.94
C GLN A 27 -14.59 -25.42 -26.81
N ASN A 28 -14.53 -25.17 -28.11
CA ASN A 28 -15.39 -25.81 -29.10
C ASN A 28 -14.60 -26.85 -29.90
N THR A 29 -15.07 -28.10 -29.87
CA THR A 29 -14.51 -29.21 -30.66
C THR A 29 -15.66 -29.96 -31.31
N PHE A 30 -15.70 -30.00 -32.65
CA PHE A 30 -16.77 -30.66 -33.42
C PHE A 30 -18.20 -30.21 -33.06
N GLY A 31 -18.39 -28.95 -32.67
CA GLY A 31 -19.68 -28.40 -32.25
C GLY A 31 -20.02 -28.63 -30.78
N GLN A 32 -19.22 -29.40 -30.04
CA GLN A 32 -19.35 -29.55 -28.59
C GLN A 32 -18.61 -28.41 -27.88
N ARG A 33 -19.32 -27.69 -27.02
CA ARG A 33 -18.79 -26.57 -26.24
C ARG A 33 -18.64 -26.96 -24.78
N ILE A 34 -17.41 -26.98 -24.28
CA ILE A 34 -17.10 -27.33 -22.89
C ILE A 34 -16.45 -26.12 -22.21
N LYS A 35 -16.99 -25.71 -21.06
CA LYS A 35 -16.44 -24.63 -20.24
C LYS A 35 -15.27 -25.13 -19.40
N THR A 36 -14.22 -24.33 -19.25
CA THR A 36 -13.10 -24.61 -18.34
C THR A 36 -13.49 -24.36 -16.88
N ASN A 37 -12.60 -24.71 -15.95
CA ASN A 37 -12.67 -24.15 -14.60
C ASN A 37 -12.57 -22.62 -14.62
N THR A 38 -13.04 -22.00 -13.53
CA THR A 38 -12.87 -20.56 -13.29
C THR A 38 -11.66 -20.35 -12.39
N VAL A 39 -10.77 -19.42 -12.77
CA VAL A 39 -9.70 -18.93 -11.91
C VAL A 39 -10.10 -17.60 -11.29
N VAL A 40 -9.67 -17.36 -10.06
CA VAL A 40 -9.98 -16.14 -9.28
C VAL A 40 -8.68 -15.51 -8.81
N ASN A 41 -8.56 -14.18 -8.96
CA ASN A 41 -7.46 -13.39 -8.43
C ASN A 41 -8.01 -12.22 -7.61
N HIS A 42 -7.41 -11.91 -6.46
CA HIS A 42 -7.86 -10.86 -5.55
C HIS A 42 -7.04 -9.58 -5.72
N ILE A 43 -7.69 -8.46 -6.03
CA ILE A 43 -7.05 -7.14 -6.13
C ILE A 43 -7.33 -6.37 -4.84
N PRO A 44 -6.28 -5.98 -4.08
CA PRO A 44 -6.45 -5.27 -2.81
C PRO A 44 -7.13 -3.91 -2.97
N LYS A 45 -7.88 -3.51 -1.95
CA LYS A 45 -8.45 -2.17 -1.87
C LYS A 45 -7.41 -1.18 -1.35
N VAL A 46 -7.09 -0.18 -2.17
CA VAL A 46 -6.24 0.95 -1.76
C VAL A 46 -7.14 2.06 -1.22
N ASN A 47 -7.03 2.36 0.08
CA ASN A 47 -7.77 3.40 0.79
C ASN A 47 -6.95 3.99 1.96
N PRO A 48 -5.87 4.77 1.70
CA PRO A 48 -5.09 5.41 2.75
C PRO A 48 -5.90 6.49 3.48
N LYS A 49 -5.54 6.77 4.73
CA LYS A 49 -6.18 7.79 5.58
C LYS A 49 -5.16 8.80 6.08
N LYS A 50 -5.60 10.05 6.27
CA LYS A 50 -4.85 11.12 6.92
C LYS A 50 -5.60 11.58 8.16
N ASP A 51 -4.89 11.80 9.25
CA ASP A 51 -5.43 12.32 10.50
C ASP A 51 -4.48 13.37 11.11
N VAL A 52 -4.93 14.02 12.19
CA VAL A 52 -4.17 14.98 12.99
C VAL A 52 -4.22 14.56 14.45
N VAL A 53 -3.07 14.45 15.10
CA VAL A 53 -2.95 14.06 16.52
C VAL A 53 -1.98 14.98 17.26
N ILE A 54 -2.11 15.08 18.58
CA ILE A 54 -1.18 15.89 19.41
C ILE A 54 0.07 15.10 19.77
N LYS A 55 -0.05 13.77 19.94
CA LYS A 55 1.08 12.85 20.13
C LYS A 55 0.95 11.66 19.20
N VAL A 56 2.09 11.14 18.79
CA VAL A 56 2.19 9.92 17.98
C VAL A 56 1.51 8.76 18.69
N GLY A 57 0.61 8.06 17.98
CA GLY A 57 -0.14 6.92 18.53
C GLY A 57 -1.36 7.29 19.37
N ASP A 58 -1.70 8.57 19.51
CA ASP A 58 -2.97 8.97 20.12
C ASP A 58 -4.13 8.44 19.28
N LYS A 59 -5.14 7.87 19.95
CA LYS A 59 -6.38 7.41 19.30
C LYS A 59 -7.37 8.54 19.01
N GLN A 60 -7.12 9.73 19.57
CA GLN A 60 -8.02 10.87 19.45
C GLN A 60 -7.56 11.79 18.33
N SER A 61 -8.31 11.75 17.23
CA SER A 61 -8.23 12.72 16.15
C SER A 61 -8.49 14.15 16.64
N GLN A 62 -7.73 15.09 16.10
CA GLN A 62 -7.94 16.54 16.19
C GLN A 62 -8.44 17.12 14.87
N ASN A 63 -8.91 16.28 13.94
CA ASN A 63 -9.48 16.74 12.70
C ASN A 63 -10.71 17.64 12.97
N GLY A 64 -10.70 18.86 12.45
CA GLY A 64 -11.72 19.88 12.68
C GLY A 64 -11.64 20.58 14.04
N ALA A 65 -10.69 20.22 14.91
CA ALA A 65 -10.46 20.91 16.18
C ALA A 65 -9.59 22.17 15.97
N THR A 66 -9.60 23.05 16.97
CA THR A 66 -8.68 24.21 17.01
C THR A 66 -7.35 23.80 17.62
N ILE A 67 -6.26 24.00 16.88
CA ILE A 67 -4.90 23.81 17.36
C ILE A 67 -4.38 25.16 17.88
N LYS A 68 -3.78 25.19 19.08
CA LYS A 68 -3.30 26.44 19.65
C LYS A 68 -2.08 26.94 18.89
N LEU A 69 -1.94 28.27 18.78
CA LEU A 69 -0.78 28.88 18.13
C LEU A 69 0.52 28.42 18.81
N GLY A 70 1.44 27.86 18.01
CA GLY A 70 2.73 27.35 18.48
C GLY A 70 2.70 25.93 19.08
N GLU A 71 1.52 25.31 19.19
CA GLU A 71 1.39 23.92 19.62
C GLU A 71 1.92 22.98 18.54
N LYS A 72 2.66 21.94 18.96
CA LYS A 72 3.10 20.88 18.05
C LYS A 72 1.97 19.87 17.88
N PHE A 73 1.78 19.44 16.65
CA PHE A 73 0.88 18.37 16.27
C PHE A 73 1.53 17.51 15.18
N PHE A 74 0.94 16.36 14.89
CA PHE A 74 1.43 15.40 13.92
C PHE A 74 0.33 15.10 12.91
N TYR A 75 0.68 15.09 11.63
CA TYR A 75 -0.13 14.44 10.61
C TYR A 75 0.18 12.95 10.65
N GLU A 76 -0.84 12.13 10.89
CA GLU A 76 -0.72 10.67 10.89
C GLU A 76 -1.29 10.12 9.58
N PHE A 77 -0.56 9.20 8.95
CA PHE A 77 -1.01 8.53 7.74
C PHE A 77 -1.15 7.04 8.01
N THR A 78 -2.35 6.51 7.79
CA THR A 78 -2.56 5.07 7.75
C THR A 78 -2.55 4.63 6.30
N SER A 79 -1.59 3.81 5.92
CA SER A 79 -1.53 3.23 4.58
C SER A 79 -2.65 2.21 4.36
N SER A 80 -2.83 1.81 3.10
CA SER A 80 -3.64 0.63 2.80
C SER A 80 -2.85 -0.63 3.12
N ASP A 81 -3.55 -1.67 3.56
CA ASP A 81 -2.92 -2.97 3.77
C ASP A 81 -2.45 -3.54 2.42
N ILE A 82 -1.20 -3.97 2.38
CA ILE A 82 -0.65 -4.80 1.30
C ILE A 82 -0.88 -6.25 1.75
N PRO A 83 -1.73 -7.05 1.07
CA PRO A 83 -1.98 -8.42 1.48
C PRO A 83 -0.73 -9.28 1.38
N ALA A 84 -0.53 -10.19 2.35
CA ALA A 84 0.59 -11.14 2.35
C ALA A 84 0.57 -12.10 1.15
N GLU A 85 -0.59 -12.32 0.52
CA GLU A 85 -0.76 -13.21 -0.64
C GLU A 85 -0.85 -12.45 -1.98
N TYR A 86 -0.34 -11.21 -2.03
CA TYR A 86 -0.29 -10.48 -3.29
C TYR A 86 0.69 -11.17 -4.24
N ALA A 87 0.16 -11.86 -5.27
CA ALA A 87 0.95 -12.63 -6.24
C ALA A 87 1.84 -11.77 -7.17
N GLY A 88 1.87 -10.45 -6.96
CA GLY A 88 2.70 -9.50 -7.71
C GLY A 88 3.83 -8.94 -6.86
N VAL A 89 4.81 -8.32 -7.51
CA VAL A 89 5.84 -7.54 -6.84
C VAL A 89 5.26 -6.16 -6.51
N VAL A 90 5.45 -5.66 -5.28
CA VAL A 90 5.18 -4.26 -4.97
C VAL A 90 6.39 -3.45 -5.46
N GLU A 91 6.25 -2.78 -6.60
CA GLU A 91 7.37 -2.04 -7.21
C GLU A 91 7.67 -0.71 -6.52
N GLU A 92 6.65 -0.04 -5.97
CA GLU A 92 6.82 1.25 -5.30
C GLU A 92 5.79 1.41 -4.19
N TRP A 93 6.23 2.02 -3.09
CA TRP A 93 5.35 2.60 -2.09
C TRP A 93 5.87 3.99 -1.70
N SER A 94 5.00 5.00 -1.76
CA SER A 94 5.32 6.34 -1.30
C SER A 94 4.11 7.12 -0.79
N ILE A 95 4.36 8.09 0.10
CA ILE A 95 3.43 9.13 0.52
C ILE A 95 3.98 10.47 0.06
N ASN A 96 3.13 11.31 -0.51
CA ASN A 96 3.46 12.68 -0.89
C ASN A 96 2.46 13.62 -0.22
N ASP A 97 2.92 14.47 0.70
CA ASP A 97 2.09 15.46 1.39
C ASP A 97 2.55 16.88 1.08
N LYS A 98 1.67 17.66 0.45
CA LYS A 98 1.91 19.09 0.21
C LYS A 98 1.45 19.87 1.43
N LEU A 99 2.39 20.27 2.27
CA LEU A 99 2.10 21.07 3.47
C LEU A 99 1.74 22.50 3.09
N ASP A 100 0.83 23.07 3.88
CA ASP A 100 0.54 24.50 3.84
C ASP A 100 1.61 25.26 4.62
N VAL A 101 2.76 25.47 3.98
CA VAL A 101 3.94 26.11 4.59
C VAL A 101 3.72 27.56 5.02
N LYS A 102 2.57 28.17 4.70
CA LYS A 102 2.18 29.48 5.23
C LYS A 102 1.78 29.39 6.70
N HIS A 103 1.18 28.28 7.11
CA HIS A 103 0.67 28.08 8.47
C HIS A 103 1.44 26.98 9.22
N ASP A 104 1.91 25.96 8.52
CA ASP A 104 2.62 24.82 9.08
C ASP A 104 4.14 24.95 8.88
N LYS A 105 4.90 24.74 9.96
CA LYS A 105 6.35 24.60 9.89
C LYS A 105 6.75 23.16 10.15
N PHE A 106 7.14 22.45 9.10
CA PHE A 106 7.66 21.10 9.25
C PHE A 106 8.91 21.09 10.12
N SER A 107 8.91 20.27 11.18
CA SER A 107 10.01 20.20 12.15
C SER A 107 11.19 19.38 11.66
N GLY A 108 11.02 18.60 10.58
CA GLY A 108 11.98 17.59 10.13
C GLY A 108 11.90 16.26 10.90
N GLN A 109 11.09 16.19 11.97
CA GLN A 109 10.86 14.94 12.71
C GLN A 109 9.79 14.12 11.98
N TRP A 110 10.07 12.83 11.80
CA TRP A 110 9.18 11.88 11.16
C TRP A 110 9.48 10.48 11.69
N SER A 111 8.50 9.59 11.60
CA SER A 111 8.67 8.19 11.89
C SER A 111 7.64 7.36 11.13
N VAL A 112 7.94 6.07 10.95
CA VAL A 112 7.04 5.08 10.36
C VAL A 112 6.96 3.91 11.32
N PHE A 113 5.75 3.49 11.68
CA PHE A 113 5.52 2.35 12.57
C PHE A 113 4.80 1.23 11.84
N ALA A 114 5.17 -0.01 12.15
CA ALA A 114 4.51 -1.18 11.58
C ALA A 114 3.07 -1.32 12.10
N ASN A 115 2.09 -1.50 11.21
CA ASN A 115 0.68 -1.71 11.61
C ASN A 115 0.33 -3.19 11.84
N SER A 116 1.20 -4.11 11.40
CA SER A 116 1.09 -5.56 11.54
C SER A 116 2.48 -6.16 11.75
N ALA A 117 2.53 -7.43 12.17
CA ALA A 117 3.79 -8.18 12.19
C ALA A 117 4.11 -8.72 10.78
N PHE A 118 5.39 -8.71 10.41
CA PHE A 118 5.91 -9.25 9.14
C PHE A 118 7.37 -9.68 9.29
N VAL A 119 7.92 -10.32 8.27
CA VAL A 119 9.31 -10.81 8.26
C VAL A 119 10.00 -10.31 7.01
N LEU A 120 11.13 -9.63 7.14
CA LEU A 120 11.94 -9.20 6.00
C LEU A 120 12.58 -10.40 5.30
N ALA A 121 12.99 -10.22 4.04
CA ALA A 121 13.67 -11.25 3.27
C ALA A 121 14.96 -11.80 3.95
N ASP A 122 15.62 -10.99 4.79
CA ASP A 122 16.78 -11.40 5.59
C ASP A 122 16.45 -12.21 6.86
N GLY A 123 15.16 -12.45 7.11
CA GLY A 123 14.64 -13.18 8.28
C GLY A 123 14.36 -12.30 9.50
N THR A 124 14.60 -10.99 9.43
CA THR A 124 14.29 -10.05 10.52
C THR A 124 12.79 -10.01 10.76
N LYS A 125 12.37 -10.28 12.01
CA LYS A 125 10.98 -10.18 12.44
C LYS A 125 10.67 -8.75 12.87
N VAL A 126 9.58 -8.20 12.35
CA VAL A 126 9.01 -6.91 12.75
C VAL A 126 7.67 -7.18 13.42
N ASN A 127 7.43 -6.58 14.57
CA ASN A 127 6.17 -6.65 15.29
C ASN A 127 5.32 -5.40 15.02
N LYS A 128 4.01 -5.53 15.24
CA LYS A 128 3.11 -4.38 15.23
C LYS A 128 3.57 -3.34 16.27
N GLY A 129 3.70 -2.09 15.84
CA GLY A 129 4.13 -0.95 16.65
C GLY A 129 5.63 -0.68 16.62
N ASP A 130 6.45 -1.55 16.01
CA ASP A 130 7.88 -1.31 15.88
C ASP A 130 8.15 -0.09 14.99
N ASP A 131 9.14 0.73 15.36
CA ASP A 131 9.65 1.81 14.52
C ASP A 131 10.47 1.22 13.37
N ILE A 132 9.96 1.40 12.15
CA ILE A 132 10.56 0.91 10.92
C ILE A 132 11.07 2.04 10.02
N SER A 133 11.23 3.25 10.55
CA SER A 133 11.67 4.43 9.78
C SER A 133 12.97 4.20 8.99
N LYS A 134 13.86 3.33 9.49
CA LYS A 134 15.09 2.92 8.81
C LYS A 134 14.89 2.24 7.45
N LEU A 135 13.69 1.70 7.20
CA LEU A 135 13.32 1.07 5.94
C LEU A 135 12.71 2.07 4.95
N PHE A 136 12.72 3.36 5.29
CA PHE A 136 12.14 4.43 4.49
C PHE A 136 13.13 5.59 4.34
N THR A 137 12.87 6.43 3.35
CA THR A 137 13.56 7.71 3.15
C THR A 137 12.53 8.83 3.14
N MET A 138 12.91 10.01 3.66
CA MET A 138 12.09 11.21 3.65
C MET A 138 12.83 12.34 2.96
N THR A 139 12.16 13.04 2.04
CA THR A 139 12.62 14.30 1.48
C THR A 139 11.61 15.40 1.75
N PHE A 140 12.11 16.64 1.91
CA PHE A 140 11.28 17.83 2.02
C PHE A 140 11.76 18.86 1.00
N ASP A 141 11.04 19.04 -0.09
CA ASP A 141 11.35 20.03 -1.13
C ASP A 141 10.14 20.91 -1.42
N LYS A 142 10.34 22.23 -1.45
CA LYS A 142 9.32 23.24 -1.76
C LYS A 142 7.97 23.01 -1.03
N GLY A 143 8.01 22.62 0.24
CA GLY A 143 6.81 22.36 1.05
C GLY A 143 6.14 21.01 0.81
N VAL A 144 6.76 20.10 0.05
CA VAL A 144 6.29 18.72 -0.15
C VAL A 144 7.14 17.78 0.68
N VAL A 145 6.51 17.04 1.60
CA VAL A 145 7.12 15.89 2.26
C VAL A 145 6.87 14.66 1.40
N LYS A 146 7.93 13.97 0.97
CA LYS A 146 7.84 12.67 0.31
C LYS A 146 8.50 11.60 1.18
N ILE A 147 7.75 10.56 1.53
CA ILE A 147 8.26 9.37 2.23
C ILE A 147 8.20 8.20 1.25
N THR A 148 9.31 7.48 1.09
CA THR A 148 9.42 6.37 0.12
C THR A 148 9.97 5.13 0.79
N ALA A 149 9.36 3.98 0.54
CA ALA A 149 9.83 2.69 1.03
C ALA A 149 11.15 2.27 0.36
N SER A 150 12.00 1.59 1.11
CA SER A 150 13.16 0.89 0.56
C SER A 150 12.74 -0.44 -0.06
N GLN A 151 13.58 -0.98 -0.95
CA GLN A 151 13.36 -2.30 -1.53
C GLN A 151 13.24 -3.40 -0.46
N ALA A 152 14.01 -3.30 0.62
CA ALA A 152 13.95 -4.25 1.73
C ALA A 152 12.56 -4.33 2.38
N PHE A 153 11.81 -3.23 2.42
CA PHE A 153 10.42 -3.24 2.89
C PHE A 153 9.46 -3.81 1.85
N LEU A 154 9.68 -3.51 0.56
CA LEU A 154 8.84 -3.98 -0.54
C LEU A 154 8.97 -5.49 -0.79
N ASP A 155 10.12 -6.08 -0.43
CA ASP A 155 10.43 -7.50 -0.54
C ASP A 155 10.03 -8.33 0.69
N ALA A 156 9.43 -7.72 1.71
CA ALA A 156 9.02 -8.35 2.96
C ALA A 156 7.69 -9.11 2.83
#